data_AF-A0A1G2T245-F1
#
_entry.id   AF-A0A1G2T245-F1
#
_cell.length_a   1.000
_cell.length_b   1.000
_cell.length_c   1.000
_cell.angle_alpha   90.00
_cell.angle_beta   90.00
_cell.angle_gamma   90.00
#
_symmetry.space_group_name_H-M   'P 1'
#
loop_
_entity.id
_entity.type
_entity.pdbx_description
1 polymer ?
#
loop_
_entity_poly.entity_id
_entity_poly.type
_entity_poly.pdbx_seq_one_letter_code
_entity_poly.pdbx_strand_id
1 'polypeptide(L)'
;MDEIQHWTVEKVVRNGRHGPYAVVQDRELGSITFSLVSEIWQEKRFPEPGSEVVLEDFQKKRAGWRAMSARFFRPGDIVNNKQRST
;
A
#
# COMPACT_ATOMS: atom_id res chain seq x y z
N MET A 1 -15.89 -12.95 -1.22
CA MET A 1 -14.83 -13.62 -0.43
C MET A 1 -13.61 -12.89 -0.89
N ASP A 2 -13.14 -11.94 -0.10
CA ASP A 2 -12.22 -10.96 -0.65
C ASP A 2 -10.86 -11.26 -0.03
N GLU A 3 -10.04 -11.92 -0.84
CA GLU A 3 -8.61 -12.07 -0.62
C GLU A 3 -8.04 -10.69 -0.24
N ILE A 4 -7.21 -10.63 0.81
CA ILE A 4 -6.55 -9.37 1.18
C ILE A 4 -5.56 -9.06 0.07
N GLN A 5 -5.97 -8.16 -0.81
CA GLN A 5 -5.14 -7.65 -1.88
C GLN A 5 -3.92 -6.93 -1.27
N HIS A 6 -2.76 -7.25 -1.82
CA HIS A 6 -1.49 -6.61 -1.48
C HIS A 6 -0.76 -6.20 -2.75
N TRP A 7 0.20 -5.30 -2.60
CA TRP A 7 1.00 -4.76 -3.68
C TRP A 7 2.47 -4.70 -3.28
N THR A 8 3.35 -4.77 -4.29
CA THR A 8 4.79 -4.60 -4.10
C THR A 8 5.19 -3.15 -4.34
N VAL A 9 5.91 -2.56 -3.39
CA VAL A 9 6.49 -1.23 -3.53
C VAL A 9 7.53 -1.23 -4.64
N GLU A 10 7.31 -0.43 -5.68
CA GLU A 10 8.26 -0.26 -6.78
C GLU A 10 9.28 0.82 -6.44
N LYS A 11 8.83 1.92 -5.86
CA LYS A 11 9.65 3.10 -5.62
C LYS A 11 9.27 3.81 -4.33
N VAL A 12 10.29 4.35 -3.66
CA VAL A 12 10.13 5.22 -2.49
C VAL A 12 10.80 6.57 -2.78
N VAL A 13 10.05 7.65 -2.63
CA VAL A 13 10.52 9.03 -2.83
C VAL A 13 10.56 9.72 -1.47
N ARG A 14 11.76 9.86 -0.89
CA ARG A 14 11.92 10.41 0.47
C ARG A 14 11.74 11.93 0.55
N ASN A 15 12.11 12.65 -0.50
CA ASN A 15 12.10 14.12 -0.53
C ASN A 15 11.10 14.65 -1.58
N GLY A 16 9.87 14.12 -1.56
CA GLY A 16 8.81 14.59 -2.44
C GLY A 16 8.35 16.01 -2.08
N ARG A 17 7.89 16.78 -3.07
CA ARG A 17 7.40 18.17 -2.88
C ARG A 17 6.34 18.30 -1.77
N HIS A 18 5.56 17.24 -1.53
CA HIS A 18 4.48 17.20 -0.54
C HIS A 18 4.74 16.21 0.60
N GLY A 19 6.02 15.89 0.84
CA GLY A 19 6.44 14.88 1.80
C GLY A 19 6.81 13.54 1.15
N PRO A 20 7.29 12.58 1.96
CA PRO A 20 7.71 11.28 1.48
C PRO A 20 6.51 10.45 1.03
N TYR A 21 6.66 9.71 -0.07
CA TYR A 21 5.62 8.83 -0.59
C TYR A 21 6.23 7.60 -1.27
N ALA A 22 5.41 6.57 -1.42
CA ALA A 22 5.76 5.36 -2.15
C ALA A 22 4.81 5.14 -3.34
N VAL A 23 5.28 4.34 -4.29
CA VAL A 23 4.58 3.99 -5.52
C VAL A 23 4.51 2.48 -5.63
N VAL A 24 3.33 1.97 -5.96
CA VAL A 24 3.11 0.59 -6.41
C VAL A 24 2.50 0.61 -7.81
N GLN A 25 2.58 -0.52 -8.50
CA GLN A 25 1.88 -0.73 -9.76
C GLN A 25 0.81 -1.78 -9.60
N ASP A 26 -0.34 -1.49 -10.18
CA ASP A 26 -1.45 -2.39 -10.32
C ASP A 26 -1.79 -2.58 -11.80
N ARG A 27 -2.16 -3.80 -12.18
CA ARG A 27 -2.43 -4.12 -13.60
C ARG A 27 -3.67 -3.41 -14.13
N GLU A 28 -4.67 -3.18 -13.29
CA GLU A 28 -5.96 -2.60 -13.69
C GLU A 28 -6.03 -1.11 -13.34
N LEU A 29 -5.55 -0.74 -12.15
CA LEU A 29 -5.59 0.63 -11.66
C LEU A 29 -4.40 1.47 -12.14
N GLY A 30 -3.33 0.83 -12.62
CA GLY A 30 -2.08 1.49 -12.97
C GLY A 30 -1.29 1.91 -11.74
N SER A 31 -0.66 3.09 -11.82
CA SER A 31 0.16 3.59 -10.71
C SER A 31 -0.71 4.06 -9.55
N ILE A 32 -0.39 3.53 -8.36
CA ILE A 32 -1.01 3.90 -7.10
C ILE A 32 0.08 4.49 -6.21
N THR A 33 -0.23 5.62 -5.58
CA THR A 33 0.68 6.28 -4.63
C THR A 33 0.10 6.32 -3.22
N PHE A 34 0.96 6.34 -2.21
CA PHE A 34 0.54 6.57 -0.82
C PHE A 34 1.60 7.36 -0.06
N SER A 35 1.15 8.21 0.86
CA SER A 35 2.04 9.03 1.69
C SER A 35 2.72 8.18 2.75
N LEU A 36 3.95 8.50 3.11
CA LEU A 36 4.69 7.86 4.21
C LEU A 36 4.60 8.63 5.54
N VAL A 37 3.69 9.61 5.61
CA VAL A 37 3.31 10.29 6.85
C VAL A 37 2.32 9.44 7.64
N SER A 38 2.31 9.59 8.97
CA SER A 38 1.60 8.71 9.91
C SER A 38 0.09 8.63 9.73
N GLU A 39 -0.53 9.64 9.10
CA GLU A 39 -1.96 9.66 8.83
C GLU A 39 -2.37 8.63 7.76
N ILE A 40 -1.44 8.27 6.87
CA ILE A 40 -1.66 7.32 5.77
C ILE A 40 -0.88 6.03 6.01
N TRP A 41 0.38 6.16 6.45
CA TRP A 41 1.29 5.05 6.69
C TRP A 41 1.30 4.66 8.16
N GLN A 42 0.78 3.47 8.44
CA GLN A 42 0.51 3.00 9.80
C GLN A 42 1.73 2.40 10.51
N GLU A 43 2.90 2.42 9.88
CA GLU A 43 4.11 1.77 10.38
C GLU A 43 5.17 2.80 10.78
N LYS A 44 6.01 2.44 11.75
CA LYS A 44 7.08 3.31 12.23
C LYS A 44 8.24 3.47 11.24
N ARG A 45 8.44 2.48 10.38
CA ARG A 45 9.54 2.43 9.41
C ARG A 45 8.99 2.57 8.01
N PHE A 46 9.72 3.27 7.15
CA PHE A 46 9.35 3.36 5.74
C PHE A 46 9.52 2.00 5.06
N PRO A 47 8.69 1.68 4.05
CA PRO A 47 8.94 0.53 3.21
C PRO A 47 10.16 0.78 2.33
N GLU A 48 10.65 -0.30 1.73
CA GLU A 48 11.70 -0.28 0.70
C GLU A 48 11.14 -0.86 -0.61
N PRO A 49 11.73 -0.55 -1.77
CA PRO A 49 11.41 -1.26 -3.00
C PRO A 49 11.44 -2.78 -2.80
N GLY A 50 10.42 -3.50 -3.26
CA GLY A 50 10.22 -4.92 -3.02
C GLY A 50 9.38 -5.26 -1.79
N SER A 51 9.09 -4.30 -0.89
CA SER A 51 8.23 -4.54 0.27
C SER A 51 6.79 -4.78 -0.15
N GLU A 52 6.11 -5.73 0.49
CA GLU A 52 4.69 -5.98 0.30
C GLU A 52 3.85 -5.15 1.27
N VAL A 53 2.83 -4.49 0.74
CA VAL A 53 1.95 -3.58 1.48
C VAL A 53 0.49 -3.86 1.20
N VAL A 54 -0.35 -3.57 2.19
CA VAL A 54 -1.79 -3.53 2.02
C VAL A 54 -2.20 -2.08 1.87
N LEU A 55 -3.00 -1.79 0.85
CA LEU A 55 -3.50 -0.47 0.52
C LEU A 55 -5.02 -0.47 0.59
N GLU A 56 -5.58 0.56 1.22
CA GLU A 56 -7.01 0.71 1.44
C GLU A 56 -7.42 2.17 1.24
N ASP A 57 -8.74 2.41 1.17
CA ASP A 57 -9.35 3.74 0.97
C ASP A 57 -8.77 4.48 -0.26
N PHE A 58 -9.09 3.95 -1.44
CA PHE A 58 -8.59 4.47 -2.71
C PHE A 58 -9.36 5.71 -3.18
N GLN A 59 -8.63 6.75 -3.56
CA GLN A 59 -9.18 7.96 -4.16
C GLN A 59 -8.57 8.22 -5.53
N LYS A 60 -9.43 8.47 -6.54
CA LYS A 60 -8.96 8.90 -7.87
C LYS A 60 -8.53 10.36 -7.81
N LYS A 61 -7.28 10.64 -8.20
CA LYS A 61 -6.72 11.98 -8.39
C LYS A 61 -6.33 12.18 -9.85
N ARG A 62 -6.01 13.42 -10.23
CA ARG A 62 -5.58 13.77 -11.60
C ARG A 62 -4.35 12.96 -12.06
N ALA A 63 -3.43 12.66 -11.15
CA ALA A 63 -2.16 11.98 -11.45
C ALA A 63 -2.21 10.45 -11.33
N GLY A 64 -3.35 9.87 -10.94
CA GLY A 64 -3.47 8.44 -10.66
C GLY A 64 -4.32 8.15 -9.44
N TRP A 65 -4.24 6.90 -8.96
CA TRP A 65 -4.90 6.50 -7.72
C TRP A 65 -4.01 6.82 -6.53
N ARG A 66 -4.65 7.17 -5.42
CA ARG A 66 -3.99 7.38 -4.13
C ARG A 66 -4.67 6.55 -3.07
N ALA A 67 -3.90 5.72 -2.36
CA ALA A 67 -4.38 5.04 -1.18
C ALA A 67 -4.27 5.98 0.02
N MET A 68 -5.32 5.99 0.85
CA MET A 68 -5.41 6.84 2.03
C MET A 68 -5.17 6.06 3.33
N SER A 69 -4.95 4.75 3.22
CA SER A 69 -4.47 3.88 4.29
C SER A 69 -3.47 2.88 3.73
N ALA A 70 -2.33 2.72 4.39
CA ALA A 70 -1.26 1.81 3.99
C ALA A 70 -0.52 1.23 5.20
N ARG A 71 -0.21 -0.07 5.13
CA ARG A 71 0.60 -0.78 6.13
C ARG A 71 1.40 -1.90 5.49
N PHE A 72 2.32 -2.52 6.23
CA PHE A 72 2.97 -3.74 5.75
C PHE A 72 1.95 -4.88 5.63
N PHE A 73 2.14 -5.71 4.60
CA PHE A 73 1.53 -7.03 4.56
C PHE A 73 2.16 -7.90 5.65
N ARG A 74 1.33 -8.63 6.40
CA ARG A 74 1.74 -9.40 7.58
C ARG A 74 1.33 -10.86 7.44
N PRO A 75 2.02 -11.80 8.12
CA PRO A 75 1.63 -13.21 8.10
C PRO A 75 0.16 -13.46 8.52
N GLY A 76 -0.39 -12.61 9.39
CA GLY A 76 -1.80 -12.69 9.80
C GLY A 76 -2.79 -12.49 8.64
N ASP A 77 -2.40 -11.74 7.61
CA ASP A 77 -3.20 -11.53 6.41
C ASP A 77 -3.29 -12.83 5.56
N ILE A 78 -2.27 -13.70 5.66
CA ILE A 78 -2.24 -15.02 5.03
C ILE A 78 -3.10 -16.02 5.84
N VAL A 79 -3.04 -15.98 7.18
CA VAL A 79 -3.75 -16.95 8.02
C VAL A 79 -5.25 -16.68 8.07
N ASN A 80 -5.68 -15.41 8.01
CA ASN A 80 -7.09 -15.07 7.81
C ASN A 80 -7.65 -15.63 6.50
N ASN A 81 -6.78 -15.91 5.51
CA ASN A 81 -7.13 -16.60 4.28
C ASN A 81 -7.39 -18.11 4.49
N LYS A 82 -6.76 -18.75 5.48
CA LYS A 82 -6.85 -20.21 5.72
C LYS A 82 -7.84 -20.63 6.80
N GLN A 83 -8.11 -19.80 7.81
CA GLN A 83 -8.91 -20.22 8.99
C GLN A 83 -10.44 -20.13 8.82
N ARG A 84 -10.97 -19.56 7.74
CA ARG A 84 -12.42 -19.48 7.48
C ARG A 84 -12.92 -20.43 6.39
N SER A 85 -12.10 -21.43 6.09
CA SER A 85 -12.39 -22.52 5.13
C SER A 85 -12.76 -23.85 5.81
N THR A 86 -13.17 -23.82 7.08
CA THR A 86 -13.69 -24.97 7.85
C THR A 86 -14.97 -24.55 8.53
#